data_AF-A0A9N9I1I3-F1
#
_entry.id   AF-A0A9N9I1I3-F1
#
_cell.length_a   1.000
_cell.length_b   1.000
_cell.length_c   1.000
_cell.angle_alpha   90.00
_cell.angle_beta   90.00
_cell.angle_gamma   90.00
#
_symmetry.space_group_name_H-M   'P 1'
#
loop_
_entity.id
_entity.type
_entity.pdbx_description
1 polymer ?
#
loop_
_entity_poly.entity_id
_entity_poly.type
_entity_poly.pdbx_seq_one_letter_code
_entity_poly.pdbx_strand_id
1 'polypeptide(L)'
;QQSTIIGAFAPSATRQWATAHDFQIFENAMEHEAELPSFTVGYKNGFLPRQDPLTHLPDRFFTLEYLLKQMPIKLPDGNKGLLARGELGDSVKKNLPLYDVSDVNDQRLLSALFRDYTFLASAYLLEPCDIMYREKKDYGLGRQVLPKNIAVPLKTVADKIGAKPFMEYALSYSLYNYQRIDPSKPIIYPNLNLVRSFAGSQSEHGFILVHVAMVANSGNLVRWTMETLNSAVQQDRNRFNVALKNLNETMEAINQEMETMWEHSNSDDYLKFRTFIMGSKNQPMFPNGVIYEGVSEEPLFYR
;
A
#
# COMPACT_ATOMS: atom_id res chain seq x y z
N GLN A 1 -7.33 -41.18 -43.99
CA GLN A 1 -8.00 -40.82 -42.72
C GLN A 1 -7.60 -39.39 -42.39
N GLN A 2 -8.46 -38.42 -42.74
CA GLN A 2 -8.29 -37.01 -42.35
C GLN A 2 -8.91 -36.84 -40.96
N SER A 3 -8.11 -36.36 -40.00
CA SER A 3 -8.55 -36.03 -38.65
C SER A 3 -8.99 -34.56 -38.62
N THR A 4 -10.27 -34.35 -38.44
CA THR A 4 -10.93 -33.06 -38.22
C THR A 4 -10.59 -32.51 -36.83
N ILE A 5 -9.83 -31.42 -36.77
CA ILE A 5 -9.75 -30.54 -35.59
C ILE A 5 -10.93 -29.57 -35.70
N ILE A 6 -12.09 -29.94 -35.15
CA ILE A 6 -13.22 -29.03 -34.99
C ILE A 6 -13.72 -29.20 -33.56
N GLY A 7 -13.43 -28.22 -32.69
CA GLY A 7 -14.00 -28.19 -31.35
C GLY A 7 -13.14 -27.50 -30.30
N ALA A 8 -12.97 -26.18 -30.40
CA ALA A 8 -12.55 -25.37 -29.25
C ALA A 8 -12.97 -23.90 -29.32
N PHE A 9 -13.35 -23.36 -30.48
CA PHE A 9 -13.81 -21.97 -30.62
C PHE A 9 -15.04 -21.88 -31.52
N ALA A 10 -16.19 -22.40 -31.07
CA ALA A 10 -17.45 -21.96 -31.64
C ALA A 10 -17.77 -20.57 -31.05
N PRO A 11 -17.95 -19.51 -31.85
CA PRO A 11 -18.36 -18.22 -31.32
C PRO A 11 -19.69 -18.38 -30.58
N SER A 12 -19.79 -17.82 -29.38
CA SER A 12 -21.04 -17.78 -28.61
C SER A 12 -22.17 -17.28 -29.51
N ALA A 13 -23.29 -18.04 -29.57
CA ALA A 13 -24.46 -17.69 -30.37
C ALA A 13 -25.13 -16.37 -29.92
N THR A 14 -24.76 -15.86 -28.74
CA THR A 14 -25.20 -14.58 -28.23
C THR A 14 -24.32 -13.47 -28.80
N ARG A 15 -24.84 -12.71 -29.77
CA ARG A 15 -24.26 -11.41 -30.14
C ARG A 15 -24.50 -10.44 -28.97
N GLN A 16 -23.53 -10.32 -28.07
CA GLN A 16 -23.47 -9.19 -27.16
C GLN A 16 -22.98 -7.98 -27.95
N TRP A 17 -23.81 -6.95 -28.04
CA TRP A 17 -23.41 -5.66 -28.61
C TRP A 17 -22.71 -4.87 -27.52
N ALA A 18 -21.54 -4.29 -27.84
CA ALA A 18 -20.90 -3.34 -26.94
C ALA A 18 -21.82 -2.11 -26.82
N THR A 19 -22.23 -1.78 -25.60
CA THR A 19 -23.02 -0.59 -25.29
C THR A 19 -22.09 0.54 -24.87
N ALA A 20 -22.45 1.77 -25.18
CA ALA A 20 -21.76 2.93 -24.62
C ALA A 20 -21.78 2.86 -23.08
N HIS A 21 -20.69 3.29 -22.47
CA HIS A 21 -20.55 3.35 -21.04
C HIS A 21 -20.51 4.81 -20.57
N ASP A 22 -20.97 5.05 -19.34
CA ASP A 22 -21.10 6.38 -18.71
C ASP A 22 -20.00 6.65 -17.67
N PHE A 23 -19.06 5.73 -17.47
CA PHE A 23 -17.93 5.94 -16.55
C PHE A 23 -16.94 6.98 -17.11
N GLN A 24 -16.71 8.04 -16.34
CA GLN A 24 -15.68 9.04 -16.64
C GLN A 24 -14.36 8.62 -16.00
N ILE A 25 -13.33 8.45 -16.83
CA ILE A 25 -11.94 8.24 -16.38
C ILE A 25 -11.19 9.56 -16.51
N PHE A 26 -10.43 9.91 -15.48
CA PHE A 26 -9.65 11.13 -15.49
C PHE A 26 -8.46 11.03 -16.46
N GLU A 27 -8.37 11.96 -17.40
CA GLU A 27 -7.24 12.03 -18.34
C GLU A 27 -5.97 12.60 -17.70
N ASN A 28 -6.13 13.41 -16.64
CA ASN A 28 -5.05 13.98 -15.83
C ASN A 28 -5.22 13.58 -14.34
N ALA A 29 -4.17 13.71 -13.53
CA ALA A 29 -4.23 13.32 -12.11
C ALA A 29 -4.84 14.39 -11.18
N MET A 30 -5.24 15.57 -11.70
CA MET A 30 -5.79 16.69 -10.91
C MET A 30 -4.94 17.05 -9.67
N GLU A 31 -3.61 16.99 -9.76
CA GLU A 31 -2.67 17.06 -8.64
C GLU A 31 -2.78 18.29 -7.73
N HIS A 32 -3.44 19.37 -8.16
CA HIS A 32 -3.60 20.60 -7.37
C HIS A 32 -4.91 20.66 -6.58
N GLU A 33 -5.80 19.69 -6.78
CA GLU A 33 -7.11 19.62 -6.13
C GLU A 33 -6.99 18.85 -4.80
N ALA A 34 -6.76 19.58 -3.72
CA ALA A 34 -6.47 19.02 -2.39
C ALA A 34 -7.67 18.30 -1.73
N GLU A 35 -8.90 18.63 -2.16
CA GLU A 35 -10.13 18.06 -1.61
C GLU A 35 -10.54 16.74 -2.29
N LEU A 36 -10.02 16.46 -3.50
CA LEU A 36 -10.29 15.20 -4.17
C LEU A 36 -9.57 14.05 -3.47
N PRO A 37 -10.21 12.88 -3.28
CA PRO A 37 -9.55 11.72 -2.68
C PRO A 37 -8.20 11.41 -3.35
N SER A 38 -7.19 11.05 -2.57
CA SER A 38 -5.87 10.73 -3.11
C SER A 38 -5.89 9.51 -4.03
N PHE A 39 -6.84 8.58 -3.81
CA PHE A 39 -7.11 7.48 -4.72
C PHE A 39 -8.17 7.89 -5.74
N THR A 40 -7.79 7.89 -7.02
CA THR A 40 -8.68 8.10 -8.15
C THR A 40 -8.08 7.41 -9.36
N VAL A 41 -8.88 6.71 -10.14
CA VAL A 41 -8.39 5.98 -11.31
C VAL A 41 -8.32 6.91 -12.52
N GLY A 42 -7.13 7.02 -13.12
CA GLY A 42 -6.88 7.88 -14.27
C GLY A 42 -5.76 7.36 -15.16
N TYR A 43 -5.62 7.95 -16.35
CA TYR A 43 -4.61 7.51 -17.32
C TYR A 43 -3.17 7.84 -16.90
N LYS A 44 -2.97 8.82 -16.00
CA LYS A 44 -1.64 9.23 -15.54
C LYS A 44 -1.13 8.38 -14.38
N ASN A 45 -1.93 8.25 -13.33
CA ASN A 45 -1.55 7.57 -12.09
C ASN A 45 -2.06 6.13 -12.00
N GLY A 46 -3.04 5.74 -12.82
CA GLY A 46 -3.66 4.43 -12.74
C GLY A 46 -4.22 4.16 -11.34
N PHE A 47 -3.66 3.18 -10.64
CA PHE A 47 -4.00 2.84 -9.26
C PHE A 47 -3.05 3.43 -8.20
N LEU A 48 -1.97 4.11 -8.62
CA LEU A 48 -1.14 4.90 -7.71
C LEU A 48 -1.88 6.15 -7.23
N PRO A 49 -1.47 6.77 -6.11
CA PRO A 49 -2.03 8.05 -5.68
C PRO A 49 -1.91 9.12 -6.78
N ARG A 50 -2.85 10.07 -6.78
CA ARG A 50 -2.83 11.21 -7.71
C ARG A 50 -1.58 12.06 -7.57
N GLN A 51 -1.05 12.19 -6.35
CA GLN A 51 0.16 12.92 -6.01
C GLN A 51 1.17 11.97 -5.37
N ASP A 52 2.46 12.26 -5.51
CA ASP A 52 3.48 11.53 -4.75
C ASP A 52 3.18 11.58 -3.23
N PRO A 53 3.38 10.49 -2.50
CA PRO A 53 3.17 10.47 -1.06
C PRO A 53 3.95 11.57 -0.34
N LEU A 54 3.39 12.08 0.76
CA LEU A 54 4.11 13.01 1.61
C LEU A 54 5.20 12.23 2.38
N THR A 55 6.45 12.69 2.26
CA THR A 55 7.62 12.00 2.81
C THR A 55 8.02 12.51 4.20
N HIS A 56 7.58 13.73 4.53
CA HIS A 56 7.80 14.39 5.81
C HIS A 56 6.47 14.94 6.33
N LEU A 57 6.10 14.53 7.54
CA LEU A 57 4.94 15.11 8.21
C LEU A 57 5.24 16.57 8.63
N PRO A 58 4.22 17.44 8.72
CA PRO A 58 4.36 18.77 9.30
C PRO A 58 4.92 18.74 10.73
N ASP A 59 5.60 19.81 11.14
CA ASP A 59 6.27 19.93 12.46
C ASP A 59 5.36 19.62 13.65
N ARG A 60 4.05 19.88 13.53
CA ARG A 60 3.03 19.49 14.53
C ARG A 60 3.11 18.01 14.89
N PHE A 61 3.51 17.13 13.98
CA PHE A 61 3.60 15.68 14.16
C PHE A 61 5.04 15.19 14.37
N PHE A 62 5.97 16.07 14.78
CA PHE A 62 7.39 15.77 14.94
C PHE A 62 7.64 14.47 15.73
N THR A 63 6.96 14.27 16.86
CA THR A 63 7.20 13.07 17.68
C THR A 63 6.79 11.77 16.98
N LEU A 64 5.74 11.81 16.17
CA LEU A 64 5.32 10.65 15.36
C LEU A 64 6.36 10.34 14.28
N GLU A 65 6.76 11.36 13.52
CA GLU A 65 7.82 11.27 12.50
C GLU A 65 9.14 10.74 13.11
N TYR A 66 9.53 11.26 14.27
CA TYR A 66 10.74 10.84 14.97
C TYR A 66 10.68 9.37 15.39
N LEU A 67 9.59 8.94 16.04
CA LEU A 67 9.42 7.54 16.44
C LEU A 67 9.49 6.61 15.24
N LEU A 68 8.81 6.95 14.13
CA LEU A 68 8.83 6.16 12.90
C LEU A 68 10.20 6.09 12.24
N LYS A 69 11.01 7.15 12.30
CA LYS A 69 12.41 7.13 11.80
C LYS A 69 13.33 6.28 12.67
N GLN A 70 13.09 6.23 13.98
CA GLN A 70 13.87 5.42 14.93
C GLN A 70 13.33 3.99 15.07
N MET A 71 12.13 3.71 14.54
CA MET A 71 11.43 2.45 14.68
C MET A 71 12.14 1.23 14.06
N PRO A 72 12.69 1.30 12.81
CA PRO A 72 13.10 0.11 12.09
C PRO A 72 14.12 -0.76 12.84
N ILE A 73 14.14 -2.06 12.60
CA ILE A 73 15.12 -3.00 13.18
C ILE A 73 16.54 -2.50 12.87
N LYS A 74 16.82 -2.18 11.60
CA LYS A 74 18.08 -1.60 11.15
C LYS A 74 17.86 -0.17 10.67
N LEU A 75 18.58 0.77 11.25
CA LEU A 75 18.58 2.17 10.84
C LEU A 75 19.50 2.40 9.64
N PRO A 76 19.36 3.52 8.90
CA PRO A 76 20.18 3.83 7.73
C PRO A 76 21.68 3.92 8.03
N ASP A 77 22.07 4.32 9.24
CA ASP A 77 23.45 4.39 9.72
C ASP A 77 24.01 3.01 10.15
N GLY A 78 23.20 1.95 10.06
CA GLY A 78 23.54 0.58 10.45
C GLY A 78 23.29 0.27 11.92
N ASN A 79 22.90 1.25 12.75
CA ASN A 79 22.57 1.02 14.14
C ASN A 79 21.26 0.25 14.30
N LYS A 80 21.08 -0.38 15.47
CA LYS A 80 19.81 -1.00 15.86
C LYS A 80 18.79 0.07 16.18
N GLY A 81 17.59 0.03 15.61
CA GLY A 81 16.49 0.92 16.01
C GLY A 81 15.63 0.35 17.13
N LEU A 82 14.48 0.97 17.39
CA LEU A 82 13.61 0.67 18.53
C LEU A 82 13.08 -0.75 18.50
N LEU A 83 12.64 -1.25 17.34
CA LEU A 83 12.12 -2.62 17.21
C LEU A 83 13.21 -3.67 17.47
N ALA A 84 14.45 -3.42 17.04
CA ALA A 84 15.56 -4.33 17.31
C ALA A 84 15.88 -4.44 18.81
N ARG A 85 15.69 -3.35 19.56
CA ARG A 85 15.95 -3.27 21.01
C ARG A 85 14.72 -3.64 21.85
N GLY A 86 13.53 -3.73 21.26
CA GLY A 86 12.28 -3.97 21.98
C GLY A 86 11.79 -2.77 22.78
N GLU A 87 12.15 -1.56 22.35
CA GLU A 87 11.93 -0.30 23.08
C GLU A 87 10.80 0.55 22.47
N LEU A 88 10.15 0.12 21.38
CA LEU A 88 9.13 0.91 20.70
C LEU A 88 7.91 1.12 21.60
N GLY A 89 7.44 0.06 22.25
CA GLY A 89 6.26 0.12 23.12
C GLY A 89 6.41 1.15 24.25
N ASP A 90 7.56 1.16 24.93
CA ASP A 90 7.83 2.11 26.01
C ASP A 90 8.06 3.53 25.48
N SER A 91 8.71 3.66 24.31
CA SER A 91 8.92 4.95 23.66
C SER A 91 7.61 5.60 23.23
N VAL A 92 6.64 4.82 22.74
CA VAL A 92 5.29 5.30 22.41
C VAL A 92 4.57 5.78 23.67
N LYS A 93 4.54 4.96 24.72
CA LYS A 93 3.86 5.32 25.99
C LYS A 93 4.43 6.58 26.63
N LYS A 94 5.75 6.75 26.56
CA LYS A 94 6.45 7.89 27.18
C LYS A 94 6.33 9.17 26.37
N ASN A 95 6.45 9.09 25.04
CA ASN A 95 6.73 10.26 24.22
C ASN A 95 5.60 10.64 23.26
N LEU A 96 4.79 9.71 22.75
CA LEU A 96 3.79 10.03 21.72
C LEU A 96 2.59 10.75 22.35
N PRO A 97 2.35 12.04 22.04
CA PRO A 97 1.17 12.73 22.54
C PRO A 97 -0.09 12.25 21.80
N LEU A 98 -1.25 12.48 22.40
CA LEU A 98 -2.51 12.36 21.68
C LEU A 98 -2.69 13.58 20.77
N TYR A 99 -2.48 13.40 19.47
CA TYR A 99 -2.73 14.46 18.50
C TYR A 99 -4.22 14.57 18.17
N ASP A 100 -4.76 15.78 18.28
CA ASP A 100 -5.99 16.12 17.57
C ASP A 100 -5.67 16.20 16.06
N VAL A 101 -6.50 15.58 15.23
CA VAL A 101 -6.41 15.59 13.75
C VAL A 101 -7.76 15.91 13.11
N SER A 102 -8.71 16.40 13.92
CA SER A 102 -10.05 16.78 13.48
C SER A 102 -10.02 17.94 12.47
N ASP A 103 -9.02 18.80 12.53
CA ASP A 103 -8.83 19.95 11.63
C ASP A 103 -8.16 19.60 10.28
N VAL A 104 -7.58 18.39 10.16
CA VAL A 104 -6.87 17.98 8.93
C VAL A 104 -7.85 17.52 7.86
N ASN A 105 -7.92 18.25 6.73
CA ASN A 105 -8.77 17.90 5.58
C ASN A 105 -8.01 17.68 4.27
N ASP A 106 -6.73 18.07 4.22
CA ASP A 106 -5.86 17.84 3.07
C ASP A 106 -5.68 16.33 2.84
N GLN A 107 -6.10 15.84 1.68
CA GLN A 107 -6.15 14.40 1.38
C GLN A 107 -4.76 13.75 1.36
N ARG A 108 -3.74 14.51 0.94
CA ARG A 108 -2.34 14.04 0.90
C ARG A 108 -1.78 13.85 2.31
N LEU A 109 -2.04 14.78 3.22
CA LEU A 109 -1.67 14.68 4.62
C LEU A 109 -2.48 13.61 5.34
N LEU A 110 -3.79 13.47 5.06
CA LEU A 110 -4.61 12.38 5.61
C LEU A 110 -4.05 11.01 5.22
N SER A 111 -3.70 10.81 3.96
CA SER A 111 -3.07 9.57 3.48
C SER A 111 -1.72 9.30 4.14
N ALA A 112 -0.90 10.33 4.32
CA ALA A 112 0.39 10.21 5.00
C ALA A 112 0.26 9.87 6.49
N LEU A 113 -0.67 10.52 7.19
CA LEU A 113 -0.98 10.19 8.59
C LEU A 113 -1.55 8.78 8.70
N PHE A 114 -2.41 8.36 7.78
CA PHE A 114 -2.94 6.99 7.75
C PHE A 114 -1.81 5.96 7.63
N ARG A 115 -0.92 6.12 6.63
CA ARG A 115 0.28 5.28 6.48
C ARG A 115 1.09 5.27 7.77
N ASP A 116 1.43 6.44 8.30
CA ASP A 116 2.35 6.57 9.43
C ASP A 116 1.77 5.99 10.73
N TYR A 117 0.49 6.22 11.03
CA TYR A 117 -0.17 5.63 12.18
C TYR A 117 -0.41 4.12 12.03
N THR A 118 -0.70 3.61 10.84
CA THR A 118 -0.87 2.17 10.63
C THR A 118 0.47 1.43 10.74
N PHE A 119 1.57 2.01 10.26
CA PHE A 119 2.93 1.52 10.53
C PHE A 119 3.21 1.46 12.03
N LEU A 120 2.96 2.55 12.75
CA LEU A 120 3.21 2.57 14.20
C LEU A 120 2.29 1.61 14.96
N ALA A 121 1.01 1.52 14.60
CA ALA A 121 0.05 0.63 15.23
C ALA A 121 0.45 -0.83 15.07
N SER A 122 0.81 -1.25 13.85
CA SER A 122 1.21 -2.62 13.60
C SER A 122 2.51 -2.97 14.32
N ALA A 123 3.52 -2.09 14.23
CA ALA A 123 4.78 -2.26 14.95
C ALA A 123 4.57 -2.34 16.47
N TYR A 124 3.73 -1.46 17.04
CA TYR A 124 3.41 -1.49 18.46
C TYR A 124 2.69 -2.78 18.86
N LEU A 125 1.70 -3.24 18.10
CA LEU A 125 0.95 -4.45 18.46
C LEU A 125 1.81 -5.71 18.34
N LEU A 126 2.72 -5.76 17.36
CA LEU A 126 3.45 -6.96 16.95
C LEU A 126 4.92 -7.00 17.41
N GLU A 127 5.46 -5.95 18.03
CA GLU A 127 6.82 -5.95 18.57
C GLU A 127 7.10 -7.14 19.52
N PRO A 128 6.21 -7.51 20.47
CA PRO A 128 6.44 -8.70 21.30
C PRO A 128 6.54 -9.99 20.46
N CYS A 129 5.76 -10.07 19.37
CA CYS A 129 5.79 -11.21 18.47
C CYS A 129 7.10 -11.28 17.68
N ASP A 130 7.62 -10.14 17.24
CA ASP A 130 8.89 -10.08 16.54
C ASP A 130 10.06 -10.49 17.45
N ILE A 131 10.07 -10.00 18.69
CA ILE A 131 11.07 -10.38 19.70
C ILE A 131 11.05 -11.89 19.92
N MET A 132 9.86 -12.45 20.21
CA MET A 132 9.68 -13.89 20.43
C MET A 132 10.09 -14.71 19.21
N TYR A 133 9.76 -14.24 18.00
CA TYR A 133 10.11 -14.94 16.77
C TYR A 133 11.62 -14.96 16.52
N ARG A 134 12.31 -13.84 16.76
CA ARG A 134 13.77 -13.76 16.62
C ARG A 134 14.49 -14.68 17.62
N GLU A 135 13.97 -14.79 18.84
CA GLU A 135 14.58 -15.60 19.90
C GLU A 135 14.25 -17.10 19.82
N LYS A 136 13.00 -17.44 19.51
CA LYS A 136 12.44 -18.79 19.70
C LYS A 136 11.75 -19.38 18.47
N LYS A 137 11.65 -18.61 17.38
CA LYS A 137 10.89 -19.00 16.16
C LYS A 137 9.40 -19.26 16.42
N ASP A 138 8.86 -18.62 17.45
CA ASP A 138 7.44 -18.62 17.83
C ASP A 138 6.97 -17.17 17.93
N TYR A 139 5.76 -16.86 17.44
CA TYR A 139 5.21 -15.51 17.48
C TYR A 139 4.62 -15.14 18.84
N GLY A 140 4.25 -16.08 19.71
CA GLY A 140 3.58 -15.76 20.97
C GLY A 140 2.35 -14.85 20.81
N LEU A 141 2.12 -13.98 21.80
CA LEU A 141 0.99 -13.04 21.81
C LEU A 141 1.45 -11.61 21.50
N GLY A 142 0.64 -10.89 20.73
CA GLY A 142 0.79 -9.45 20.52
C GLY A 142 0.25 -8.65 21.69
N ARG A 143 0.41 -7.33 21.66
CA ARG A 143 -0.26 -6.44 22.61
C ARG A 143 -1.75 -6.41 22.31
N GLN A 144 -2.59 -6.71 23.30
CA GLN A 144 -4.05 -6.80 23.10
C GLN A 144 -4.76 -5.43 23.13
N VAL A 145 -4.01 -4.35 23.40
CA VAL A 145 -4.53 -2.98 23.50
C VAL A 145 -3.66 -2.06 22.66
N LEU A 146 -4.28 -1.33 21.74
CA LEU A 146 -3.68 -0.19 21.04
C LEU A 146 -3.99 1.09 21.84
N PRO A 147 -2.96 1.81 22.31
CA PRO A 147 -3.16 2.96 23.20
C PRO A 147 -3.82 4.13 22.46
N LYS A 148 -4.55 4.96 23.21
CA LYS A 148 -5.40 6.04 22.65
C LYS A 148 -4.64 7.05 21.79
N ASN A 149 -3.37 7.29 22.10
CA ASN A 149 -2.48 8.19 21.34
C ASN A 149 -2.16 7.67 19.93
N ILE A 150 -2.38 6.39 19.65
CA ILE A 150 -2.38 5.82 18.29
C ILE A 150 -3.82 5.62 17.80
N ALA A 151 -4.66 4.97 18.61
CA ALA A 151 -5.98 4.49 18.19
C ALA A 151 -6.94 5.61 17.76
N VAL A 152 -7.04 6.68 18.55
CA VAL A 152 -7.97 7.80 18.29
C VAL A 152 -7.62 8.58 17.02
N PRO A 153 -6.39 9.09 16.83
CA PRO A 153 -6.05 9.80 15.60
C PRO A 153 -6.09 8.87 14.38
N LEU A 154 -5.68 7.60 14.50
CA LEU A 154 -5.78 6.64 13.41
C LEU A 154 -7.23 6.41 12.99
N LYS A 155 -8.17 6.23 13.93
CA LYS A 155 -9.59 6.09 13.63
C LYS A 155 -10.15 7.33 12.93
N THR A 156 -9.80 8.51 13.45
CA THR A 156 -10.26 9.79 12.90
C THR A 156 -9.80 9.97 11.45
N VAL A 157 -8.53 9.67 11.15
CA VAL A 157 -8.00 9.73 9.79
C VAL A 157 -8.62 8.66 8.90
N ALA A 158 -8.74 7.42 9.38
CA ALA A 158 -9.33 6.32 8.64
C ALA A 158 -10.76 6.63 8.19
N ASP A 159 -11.59 7.19 9.08
CA ASP A 159 -12.96 7.59 8.76
C ASP A 159 -13.02 8.66 7.68
N LYS A 160 -12.14 9.67 7.75
CA LYS A 160 -12.09 10.76 6.76
C LYS A 160 -11.73 10.29 5.36
N ILE A 161 -10.98 9.21 5.24
CA ILE A 161 -10.57 8.64 3.93
C ILE A 161 -11.36 7.37 3.55
N GLY A 162 -12.37 6.99 4.33
CA GLY A 162 -13.20 5.80 4.08
C GLY A 162 -12.47 4.47 4.26
N ALA A 163 -11.42 4.42 5.08
CA ALA A 163 -10.64 3.23 5.38
C ALA A 163 -10.98 2.64 6.77
N LYS A 164 -10.46 1.44 7.04
CA LYS A 164 -10.44 0.86 8.40
C LYS A 164 -9.13 1.24 9.09
N PRO A 165 -9.09 1.41 10.43
CA PRO A 165 -7.89 1.81 11.19
C PRO A 165 -6.89 0.63 11.34
N PHE A 166 -6.41 0.13 10.21
CA PHE A 166 -5.52 -1.01 10.10
C PHE A 166 -4.63 -0.88 8.86
N MET A 167 -3.46 -1.50 8.90
CA MET A 167 -2.50 -1.46 7.81
C MET A 167 -2.95 -2.32 6.63
N GLU A 168 -3.27 -1.67 5.53
CA GLU A 168 -3.66 -2.33 4.29
C GLU A 168 -2.63 -2.05 3.16
N TYR A 169 -2.73 -2.84 2.10
CA TYR A 169 -1.76 -2.86 1.01
C TYR A 169 -1.56 -1.50 0.31
N ALA A 170 -2.62 -0.81 -0.09
CA ALA A 170 -2.57 0.36 -0.96
C ALA A 170 -2.17 1.65 -0.21
N LEU A 171 -3.04 2.20 0.63
CA LEU A 171 -2.91 3.46 1.37
C LEU A 171 -1.83 3.45 2.46
N SER A 172 -1.32 2.27 2.83
CA SER A 172 -0.27 2.18 3.85
C SER A 172 0.96 1.40 3.41
N TYR A 173 0.92 0.07 3.32
CA TYR A 173 2.15 -0.71 3.26
C TYR A 173 2.94 -0.53 1.95
N SER A 174 2.25 -0.39 0.82
CA SER A 174 2.87 -0.37 -0.51
C SER A 174 2.65 0.94 -1.28
N LEU A 175 1.48 1.14 -1.89
CA LEU A 175 1.32 2.14 -2.97
C LEU A 175 1.46 3.59 -2.51
N TYR A 176 1.32 3.85 -1.21
CA TYR A 176 1.49 5.18 -0.59
C TYR A 176 2.78 5.30 0.24
N ASN A 177 3.65 4.29 0.18
CA ASN A 177 4.90 4.21 0.94
C ASN A 177 6.14 4.31 0.03
N TYR A 178 6.13 5.24 -0.92
CA TYR A 178 7.28 5.52 -1.76
C TYR A 178 7.63 7.01 -1.80
N GLN A 179 8.89 7.26 -2.10
CA GLN A 179 9.45 8.56 -2.44
C GLN A 179 10.23 8.40 -3.75
N ARG A 180 10.07 9.33 -4.69
CA ARG A 180 10.99 9.44 -5.81
C ARG A 180 12.30 10.07 -5.35
N ILE A 181 13.42 9.45 -5.68
CA ILE A 181 14.76 9.98 -5.43
C ILE A 181 14.94 11.28 -6.22
N ASP A 182 14.57 11.25 -7.49
CA ASP A 182 14.48 12.41 -8.38
C ASP A 182 13.01 12.62 -8.80
N PRO A 183 12.32 13.65 -8.26
CA PRO A 183 10.92 13.94 -8.59
C PRO A 183 10.68 14.32 -10.05
N SER A 184 11.72 14.63 -10.84
CA SER A 184 11.59 14.88 -12.28
C SER A 184 11.56 13.60 -13.12
N LYS A 185 11.96 12.46 -12.53
CA LYS A 185 12.06 11.16 -13.21
C LYS A 185 10.80 10.29 -12.99
N PRO A 186 10.57 9.28 -13.85
CA PRO A 186 9.43 8.39 -13.71
C PRO A 186 9.47 7.54 -12.44
N ILE A 187 8.32 6.94 -12.11
CA ILE A 187 8.16 5.96 -11.03
C ILE A 187 8.67 4.61 -11.55
N ILE A 188 9.97 4.39 -11.43
CA ILE A 188 10.66 3.13 -11.78
C ILE A 188 11.51 2.71 -10.59
N TYR A 189 11.69 1.41 -10.38
CA TYR A 189 12.34 0.87 -9.18
C TYR A 189 13.66 1.58 -8.79
N PRO A 190 14.62 1.83 -9.71
CA PRO A 190 15.88 2.50 -9.36
C PRO A 190 15.74 3.96 -8.90
N ASN A 191 14.60 4.59 -9.15
CA ASN A 191 14.28 5.96 -8.75
C ASN A 191 13.37 6.02 -7.52
N LEU A 192 13.14 4.91 -6.82
CA LEU A 192 12.27 4.85 -5.66
C LEU A 192 13.03 4.56 -4.37
N ASN A 193 12.52 5.10 -3.27
CA ASN A 193 12.92 4.78 -1.91
C ASN A 193 11.68 4.66 -1.01
N LEU A 194 11.80 3.97 0.12
CA LEU A 194 10.71 3.83 1.09
C LEU A 194 10.57 5.07 1.97
N VAL A 195 9.33 5.41 2.33
CA VAL A 195 9.08 6.45 3.34
C VAL A 195 9.17 5.87 4.75
N ARG A 196 8.64 4.66 4.94
CA ARG A 196 8.58 3.90 6.20
C ARG A 196 8.96 2.43 5.97
N SER A 197 9.59 1.83 6.97
CA SER A 197 10.04 0.43 6.96
C SER A 197 9.96 -0.17 8.36
N PHE A 198 9.90 -1.50 8.46
CA PHE A 198 10.00 -2.23 9.73
C PHE A 198 11.37 -2.84 9.92
N ALA A 199 11.87 -3.59 8.93
CA ALA A 199 13.18 -4.21 9.01
C ALA A 199 14.30 -3.22 8.65
N GLY A 200 14.04 -2.31 7.70
CA GLY A 200 15.08 -1.45 7.14
C GLY A 200 16.09 -2.23 6.29
N SER A 201 15.64 -3.32 5.66
CA SER A 201 16.47 -4.19 4.83
C SER A 201 16.25 -3.91 3.34
N GLN A 202 17.24 -4.31 2.52
CA GLN A 202 17.10 -4.25 1.07
C GLN A 202 15.95 -5.13 0.58
N SER A 203 15.70 -6.27 1.23
CA SER A 203 14.63 -7.18 0.85
C SER A 203 13.24 -6.57 1.11
N GLU A 204 13.05 -5.85 2.23
CA GLU A 204 11.79 -5.13 2.47
C GLU A 204 11.60 -3.98 1.46
N HIS A 205 12.69 -3.26 1.14
CA HIS A 205 12.71 -2.23 0.09
C HIS A 205 12.28 -2.80 -1.26
N GLY A 206 12.87 -3.91 -1.69
CA GLY A 206 12.49 -4.65 -2.90
C GLY A 206 11.04 -5.11 -2.88
N PHE A 207 10.65 -5.78 -1.80
CA PHE A 207 9.31 -6.36 -1.63
C PHE A 207 8.21 -5.32 -1.83
N ILE A 208 8.40 -4.10 -1.33
CA ILE A 208 7.42 -3.03 -1.44
C ILE A 208 7.53 -2.29 -2.78
N LEU A 209 8.73 -1.87 -3.20
CA LEU A 209 8.87 -0.94 -4.32
C LEU A 209 8.78 -1.60 -5.69
N VAL A 210 9.01 -2.90 -5.80
CA VAL A 210 8.68 -3.64 -7.03
C VAL A 210 7.18 -3.57 -7.30
N HIS A 211 6.33 -3.69 -6.28
CA HIS A 211 4.88 -3.50 -6.46
C HIS A 211 4.55 -2.07 -6.93
N VAL A 212 5.23 -1.05 -6.41
CA VAL A 212 5.02 0.34 -6.86
C VAL A 212 5.42 0.50 -8.33
N ALA A 213 6.55 -0.07 -8.75
CA ALA A 213 7.01 -0.04 -10.14
C ALA A 213 6.04 -0.81 -11.07
N MET A 214 5.55 -1.97 -10.66
CA MET A 214 4.50 -2.71 -11.38
C MET A 214 3.25 -1.84 -11.56
N VAL A 215 2.74 -1.25 -10.46
CA VAL A 215 1.50 -0.48 -10.47
C VAL A 215 1.66 0.88 -11.18
N ALA A 216 2.89 1.40 -11.35
CA ALA A 216 3.13 2.59 -12.17
C ALA A 216 2.68 2.41 -13.64
N ASN A 217 2.63 1.18 -14.15
CA ASN A 217 2.14 0.86 -15.49
C ASN A 217 0.59 0.85 -15.59
N SER A 218 -0.13 0.88 -14.47
CA SER A 218 -1.60 0.75 -14.45
C SER A 218 -2.34 1.90 -15.14
N GLY A 219 -1.73 3.09 -15.30
CA GLY A 219 -2.31 4.18 -16.08
C GLY A 219 -2.50 3.80 -17.56
N ASN A 220 -1.51 3.12 -18.14
CA ASN A 220 -1.61 2.57 -19.50
C ASN A 220 -2.62 1.41 -19.56
N LEU A 221 -2.67 0.57 -18.53
CA LEU A 221 -3.63 -0.53 -18.45
C LEU A 221 -5.07 0.00 -18.55
N VAL A 222 -5.37 1.03 -17.75
CA VAL A 222 -6.68 1.72 -17.78
C VAL A 222 -6.92 2.34 -19.15
N ARG A 223 -5.96 3.10 -19.68
CA ARG A 223 -6.09 3.76 -20.99
C ARG A 223 -6.44 2.78 -22.11
N TRP A 224 -5.67 1.69 -22.23
CA TRP A 224 -5.85 0.77 -23.35
C TRP A 224 -7.09 -0.09 -23.19
N THR A 225 -7.49 -0.42 -21.95
CA THR A 225 -8.79 -1.05 -21.68
C THR A 225 -9.94 -0.16 -22.16
N MET A 226 -9.89 1.13 -21.84
CA MET A 226 -10.90 2.09 -22.26
C MET A 226 -10.95 2.28 -23.78
N GLU A 227 -9.79 2.40 -24.44
CA GLU A 227 -9.73 2.49 -25.91
C GLU A 227 -10.25 1.20 -26.58
N THR A 228 -10.01 0.03 -26.00
CA THR A 228 -10.58 -1.24 -26.49
C THR A 228 -12.10 -1.22 -26.43
N LEU A 229 -12.68 -0.82 -25.29
CA LEU A 229 -14.14 -0.73 -25.13
C LEU A 229 -14.75 0.31 -26.09
N ASN A 230 -14.17 1.50 -26.17
CA ASN A 230 -14.63 2.57 -27.06
C ASN A 230 -14.58 2.15 -28.54
N SER A 231 -13.48 1.51 -28.95
CA SER A 231 -13.33 1.03 -30.33
C SER A 231 -14.34 -0.07 -30.67
N ALA A 232 -14.69 -0.92 -29.70
CA ALA A 232 -15.72 -1.95 -29.89
C ALA A 232 -17.12 -1.34 -30.09
N VAL A 233 -17.47 -0.32 -29.29
CA VAL A 233 -18.74 0.43 -29.43
C VAL A 233 -18.82 1.13 -30.79
N GLN A 234 -17.72 1.75 -31.22
CA GLN A 234 -17.63 2.45 -32.51
C GLN A 234 -17.49 1.50 -33.71
N GLN A 235 -17.35 0.19 -33.47
CA GLN A 235 -17.07 -0.82 -34.50
C GLN A 235 -15.80 -0.52 -35.32
N ASP A 236 -14.82 0.17 -34.73
CA ASP A 236 -13.53 0.46 -35.36
C ASP A 236 -12.54 -0.69 -35.11
N ARG A 237 -12.45 -1.59 -36.09
CA ARG A 237 -11.57 -2.76 -36.00
C ARG A 237 -10.08 -2.40 -35.91
N ASN A 238 -9.65 -1.36 -36.61
CA ASN A 238 -8.23 -0.99 -36.64
C ASN A 238 -7.81 -0.45 -35.26
N ARG A 239 -8.61 0.46 -34.72
CA ARG A 239 -8.36 1.06 -33.41
C ARG A 239 -8.48 0.04 -32.29
N PHE A 240 -9.43 -0.89 -32.39
CA PHE A 240 -9.57 -2.02 -31.48
C PHE A 240 -8.31 -2.91 -31.44
N ASN A 241 -7.77 -3.29 -32.61
CA ASN A 241 -6.55 -4.09 -32.70
C ASN A 241 -5.34 -3.36 -32.10
N VAL A 242 -5.20 -2.06 -32.37
CA VAL A 242 -4.13 -1.22 -31.79
C VAL A 242 -4.27 -1.16 -30.26
N ALA A 243 -5.47 -0.94 -29.73
CA ALA A 243 -5.70 -0.88 -28.29
C ALA A 243 -5.34 -2.22 -27.62
N LEU A 244 -5.76 -3.36 -28.18
CA LEU A 244 -5.39 -4.68 -27.65
C LEU A 244 -3.89 -4.96 -27.69
N LYS A 245 -3.19 -4.54 -28.76
CA LYS A 245 -1.73 -4.68 -28.85
C LYS A 245 -1.04 -3.92 -27.71
N ASN A 246 -1.40 -2.66 -27.50
CA ASN A 246 -0.80 -1.84 -26.45
C ASN A 246 -1.21 -2.33 -25.04
N LEU A 247 -2.41 -2.90 -24.88
CA LEU A 247 -2.83 -3.54 -23.65
C LEU A 247 -1.93 -4.73 -23.33
N ASN A 248 -1.64 -5.59 -24.33
CA ASN A 248 -0.72 -6.71 -24.17
C ASN A 248 0.70 -6.25 -23.83
N GLU A 249 1.24 -5.26 -24.54
CA GLU A 249 2.56 -4.68 -24.24
C GLU A 249 2.64 -4.11 -22.81
N THR A 250 1.56 -3.50 -22.31
CA THR A 250 1.48 -3.01 -20.92
C THR A 250 1.51 -4.17 -19.91
N MET A 251 0.80 -5.26 -20.20
CA MET A 251 0.83 -6.47 -19.35
C MET A 251 2.21 -7.15 -19.36
N GLU A 252 2.88 -7.16 -20.50
CA GLU A 252 4.27 -7.65 -20.61
C GLU A 252 5.23 -6.80 -19.76
N ALA A 253 5.10 -5.47 -19.78
CA ALA A 253 5.89 -4.59 -18.94
C ALA A 253 5.63 -4.83 -17.43
N ILE A 254 4.37 -5.01 -17.03
CA ILE A 254 4.01 -5.35 -15.63
C ILE A 254 4.67 -6.68 -15.22
N ASN A 255 4.63 -7.69 -16.09
CA ASN A 255 5.27 -8.97 -15.82
C ASN A 255 6.79 -8.84 -15.71
N GLN A 256 7.43 -8.03 -16.55
CA GLN A 256 8.87 -7.78 -16.46
C GLN A 256 9.25 -7.14 -15.12
N GLU A 257 8.49 -6.16 -14.65
CA GLU A 257 8.69 -5.57 -13.31
C GLU A 257 8.50 -6.62 -12.21
N MET A 258 7.47 -7.48 -12.33
CA MET A 258 7.21 -8.54 -11.35
C MET A 258 8.37 -9.54 -11.23
N GLU A 259 9.01 -9.90 -12.35
CA GLU A 259 10.17 -10.82 -12.35
C GLU A 259 11.39 -10.25 -11.60
N THR A 260 11.52 -8.92 -11.50
CA THR A 260 12.61 -8.28 -10.73
C THR A 260 12.49 -8.52 -9.21
N MET A 261 11.35 -9.00 -8.71
CA MET A 261 11.15 -9.34 -7.30
C MET A 261 12.22 -10.29 -6.78
N TRP A 262 12.62 -11.28 -7.57
CA TRP A 262 13.62 -12.28 -7.20
C TRP A 262 15.03 -11.69 -7.03
N GLU A 263 15.32 -10.58 -7.71
CA GLU A 263 16.59 -9.87 -7.62
C GLU A 263 16.61 -8.87 -6.45
N HIS A 264 15.44 -8.34 -6.10
CA HIS A 264 15.32 -7.24 -5.15
C HIS A 264 14.83 -7.65 -3.76
N SER A 265 14.22 -8.82 -3.61
CA SER A 265 13.72 -9.33 -2.33
C SER A 265 14.02 -10.81 -2.14
N ASN A 266 14.93 -11.12 -1.21
CA ASN A 266 15.22 -12.50 -0.84
C ASN A 266 14.06 -13.10 -0.02
N SER A 267 13.59 -14.29 -0.40
CA SER A 267 12.51 -15.01 0.30
C SER A 267 12.83 -15.34 1.75
N ASP A 268 14.09 -15.62 2.07
CA ASP A 268 14.51 -15.95 3.44
C ASP A 268 14.43 -14.73 4.37
N ASP A 269 14.56 -13.53 3.79
CA ASP A 269 14.45 -12.27 4.51
C ASP A 269 13.01 -11.86 4.77
N TYR A 270 12.02 -12.44 4.07
CA TYR A 270 10.61 -12.13 4.24
C TYR A 270 10.17 -12.26 5.70
N LEU A 271 10.67 -13.30 6.38
CA LEU A 271 10.37 -13.58 7.78
C LEU A 271 10.83 -12.47 8.76
N LYS A 272 11.75 -11.59 8.33
CA LYS A 272 12.28 -10.49 9.15
C LYS A 272 11.34 -9.29 9.27
N PHE A 273 10.41 -9.13 8.32
CA PHE A 273 9.41 -8.05 8.36
C PHE A 273 7.97 -8.57 8.30
N ARG A 274 7.77 -9.84 7.92
CA ARG A 274 6.45 -10.50 7.86
C ARG A 274 5.64 -10.31 9.15
N THR A 275 6.29 -10.36 10.30
CA THR A 275 5.63 -10.20 11.60
C THR A 275 4.79 -8.93 11.68
N PHE A 276 5.26 -7.83 11.08
CA PHE A 276 4.63 -6.51 11.18
C PHE A 276 3.55 -6.24 10.11
N ILE A 277 3.31 -7.19 9.21
CA ILE A 277 2.23 -7.10 8.21
C ILE A 277 1.14 -8.15 8.44
N MET A 278 1.12 -8.75 9.62
CA MET A 278 0.07 -9.66 10.03
C MET A 278 -1.16 -8.86 10.51
N GLY A 279 -2.35 -9.34 10.13
CA GLY A 279 -3.60 -8.81 10.64
C GLY A 279 -3.87 -9.17 12.09
N SER A 280 -5.03 -8.75 12.60
CA SER A 280 -5.55 -9.20 13.89
C SER A 280 -6.69 -10.20 13.76
N LYS A 281 -7.38 -10.23 12.61
CA LYS A 281 -8.47 -11.16 12.34
C LYS A 281 -7.95 -12.57 12.05
N ASN A 282 -8.46 -13.55 12.82
CA ASN A 282 -8.12 -14.97 12.71
C ASN A 282 -6.61 -15.23 12.84
N GLN A 283 -5.93 -14.50 13.74
CA GLN A 283 -4.51 -14.69 14.00
C GLN A 283 -4.28 -15.17 15.44
N PRO A 284 -3.38 -16.15 15.66
CA PRO A 284 -3.13 -16.72 16.97
C PRO A 284 -2.53 -15.71 17.96
N MET A 285 -1.86 -14.66 17.47
CA MET A 285 -1.31 -13.62 18.35
C MET A 285 -2.38 -12.68 18.94
N PHE A 286 -3.60 -12.69 18.38
CA PHE A 286 -4.74 -11.86 18.79
C PHE A 286 -6.02 -12.71 18.88
N PRO A 287 -6.07 -13.72 19.77
CA PRO A 287 -7.18 -14.67 19.83
C PRO A 287 -8.52 -14.00 20.13
N ASN A 288 -8.48 -12.86 20.83
CA ASN A 288 -9.65 -12.09 21.25
C ASN A 288 -9.76 -10.75 20.53
N GLY A 289 -8.98 -10.52 19.46
CA GLY A 289 -8.91 -9.22 18.79
C GLY A 289 -8.07 -8.20 19.56
N VAL A 290 -8.22 -6.92 19.21
CA VAL A 290 -7.45 -5.82 19.81
C VAL A 290 -8.41 -4.73 20.30
N ILE A 291 -8.24 -4.29 21.54
CA ILE A 291 -8.94 -3.11 22.07
C ILE A 291 -8.27 -1.85 21.52
N TYR A 292 -9.04 -0.98 20.88
CA TYR A 292 -8.58 0.32 20.42
C TYR A 292 -9.03 1.36 21.45
N GLU A 293 -8.15 1.71 22.37
CA GLU A 293 -8.47 2.58 23.52
C GLU A 293 -9.03 3.93 23.06
N GLY A 294 -10.18 4.34 23.61
CA GLY A 294 -10.86 5.58 23.23
C GLY A 294 -11.63 5.52 21.91
N VAL A 295 -11.64 4.37 21.22
CA VAL A 295 -12.39 4.14 19.98
C VAL A 295 -13.48 3.09 20.17
N SER A 296 -13.18 1.99 20.84
CA SER A 296 -14.12 0.89 21.08
C SER A 296 -13.79 0.19 22.39
N GLU A 297 -14.82 -0.03 23.22
CA GLU A 297 -14.74 -0.88 24.41
C GLU A 297 -14.69 -2.38 24.05
N GLU A 298 -15.21 -2.74 22.88
CA GLU A 298 -15.16 -4.10 22.36
C GLU A 298 -13.93 -4.33 21.46
N PRO A 299 -13.30 -5.53 21.49
CA PRO A 299 -12.17 -5.83 20.63
C PRO A 299 -12.52 -5.79 19.14
N LEU A 300 -11.62 -5.23 18.34
CA LEU A 300 -11.76 -5.10 16.90
C LEU A 300 -10.86 -6.10 16.16
N PHE A 301 -11.32 -6.55 14.99
CA PHE A 301 -10.67 -7.55 14.15
C PHE A 301 -10.51 -7.02 12.73
N TYR A 302 -9.26 -6.82 12.31
CA TYR A 302 -8.93 -6.29 10.99
C TYR A 302 -8.00 -7.22 10.21
N ARG A 303 -8.18 -7.19 8.87
CA ARG A 303 -7.37 -7.85 7.86
C ARG A 303 -7.56 -7.11 6.54
#